data_AF-A0A1B1ADF2-F1
#
_entry.id   AF-A0A1B1ADF2-F1
#
_cell.length_a   1.000
_cell.length_b   1.000
_cell.length_c   1.000
_cell.angle_alpha   90.00
_cell.angle_beta   90.00
_cell.angle_gamma   90.00
#
_symmetry.space_group_name_H-M   'P 1'
#
loop_
_entity.id
_entity.type
_entity.pdbx_description
1 polymer ?
#
loop_
_entity_poly.entity_id
_entity_poly.type
_entity_poly.pdbx_seq_one_letter_code
_entity_poly.pdbx_strand_id
1 'polypeptide(L)'
;MNVISAESLLVQMGLWVLIAIALAVGATYLLRPKVRARYPGGDRRYLTALIIQAAGFMIPIPVVLIFLLGAPIWPMFEVFLAVAAGVVAVVILRMLPVTGPLLRDLARTRLQLALERMGGAS
;
A
#
# COMPACT_ATOMS: atom_id res chain seq x y z
N MET A 1 31.43 -14.48 8.81
CA MET A 1 30.48 -14.00 7.78
C MET A 1 29.35 -15.00 7.69
N ASN A 2 28.13 -14.65 8.12
CA ASN A 2 26.97 -15.49 7.83
C ASN A 2 26.70 -15.39 6.32
N VAL A 3 26.82 -16.50 5.61
CA VAL A 3 26.40 -16.59 4.21
C VAL A 3 24.88 -16.61 4.22
N ILE A 4 24.26 -15.46 3.99
CA ILE A 4 22.80 -15.37 3.80
C ILE A 4 22.53 -15.96 2.42
N SER A 5 21.84 -17.10 2.36
CA SER A 5 21.42 -17.67 1.08
C SER A 5 20.40 -16.75 0.41
N ALA A 6 20.41 -16.66 -0.91
CA ALA A 6 19.42 -15.88 -1.66
C ALA A 6 17.98 -16.28 -1.29
N GLU A 7 17.75 -17.57 -1.03
CA GLU A 7 16.49 -18.10 -0.53
C GLU A 7 16.10 -17.49 0.82
N SER A 8 17.00 -17.47 1.80
CA SER A 8 16.73 -16.89 3.12
C SER A 8 16.42 -15.39 3.05
N LEU A 9 17.10 -14.65 2.15
CA LEU A 9 16.82 -13.24 1.90
C LEU A 9 15.41 -13.04 1.34
N LEU A 10 15.03 -13.82 0.31
CA LEU A 10 13.70 -13.74 -0.30
C LEU A 10 12.58 -14.09 0.70
N VAL A 11 12.78 -15.11 1.54
CA VAL A 11 11.82 -15.48 2.59
C VAL A 11 11.67 -14.36 3.61
N GLN A 12 12.77 -13.77 4.08
CA GLN A 12 12.73 -12.65 5.03
C GLN A 12 12.03 -11.43 4.43
N MET A 13 12.31 -11.09 3.18
CA MET A 13 11.66 -9.99 2.48
C MET A 13 10.17 -10.25 2.28
N GLY A 14 9.79 -11.46 1.88
CA GLY A 14 8.39 -11.86 1.75
C GLY A 14 7.64 -11.75 3.06
N LEU A 15 8.22 -12.26 4.15
CA LEU A 15 7.63 -12.17 5.49
C LEU A 15 7.49 -10.71 5.95
N TRP A 16 8.51 -9.88 5.71
CA TRP A 16 8.47 -8.46 6.01
C TRP A 16 7.34 -7.74 5.26
N VAL A 17 7.19 -7.99 3.96
CA VAL A 17 6.10 -7.41 3.14
C VAL A 17 4.73 -7.85 3.68
N LEU A 18 4.56 -9.14 3.96
CA LEU A 18 3.29 -9.67 4.47
C LEU A 18 2.91 -9.03 5.81
N ILE A 19 3.87 -8.91 6.73
CA ILE A 19 3.66 -8.26 8.02
C ILE A 19 3.32 -6.77 7.83
N ALA A 20 4.06 -6.05 6.98
CA ALA A 20 3.82 -4.65 6.71
C ALA A 20 2.42 -4.40 6.12
N ILE A 21 1.99 -5.24 5.18
CA ILE A 21 0.63 -5.20 4.61
C ILE A 21 -0.40 -5.48 5.70
N ALA A 22 -0.23 -6.56 6.49
CA ALA A 22 -1.17 -6.93 7.53
C ALA A 22 -1.34 -5.81 8.58
N LEU A 23 -0.25 -5.19 9.00
CA LEU A 23 -0.26 -4.06 9.93
C LEU A 23 -0.93 -2.83 9.32
N ALA A 24 -0.57 -2.46 8.08
CA ALA A 24 -1.15 -1.30 7.41
C ALA A 24 -2.67 -1.46 7.19
N VAL A 25 -3.09 -2.64 6.74
CA VAL A 25 -4.51 -2.98 6.54
C VAL A 25 -5.23 -3.02 7.88
N GLY A 26 -4.71 -3.76 8.86
CA GLY A 26 -5.31 -3.91 10.18
C GLY A 26 -5.47 -2.56 10.90
N ALA A 27 -4.40 -1.77 10.98
CA ALA A 27 -4.44 -0.44 11.59
C ALA A 27 -5.46 0.46 10.87
N THR A 28 -5.45 0.49 9.54
CA THR A 28 -6.38 1.35 8.80
C THR A 28 -7.83 0.88 8.93
N TYR A 29 -8.06 -0.43 8.98
CA TYR A 29 -9.39 -1.02 9.13
C TYR A 29 -9.99 -0.73 10.50
N LEU A 30 -9.18 -0.80 11.57
CA LEU A 30 -9.62 -0.61 12.96
C LEU A 30 -9.70 0.88 13.33
N LEU A 31 -8.72 1.70 12.93
CA LEU A 31 -8.63 3.11 13.34
C LEU A 31 -9.55 4.04 12.53
N ARG A 32 -10.16 3.56 11.43
CA ARG A 32 -11.06 4.38 10.58
C ARG A 32 -12.47 3.80 10.45
N PRO A 33 -13.21 3.60 11.56
CA PRO A 33 -14.53 2.97 11.54
C PRO A 33 -15.55 3.77 10.72
N LYS A 34 -15.46 5.11 10.72
CA LYS A 34 -16.34 5.98 9.91
C LYS A 34 -16.14 5.82 8.40
N VAL A 35 -14.89 5.61 7.96
CA VAL A 35 -14.58 5.36 6.53
C VAL A 35 -15.17 4.00 6.13
N ARG A 36 -14.96 2.98 6.98
CA ARG A 36 -15.48 1.63 6.77
C ARG A 36 -17.01 1.63 6.62
N ALA A 37 -17.73 2.22 7.57
CA ALA A 37 -19.19 2.23 7.59
C ALA A 37 -19.82 2.93 6.37
N ARG A 38 -19.11 3.89 5.77
CA ARG A 38 -19.59 4.64 4.59
C ARG A 38 -19.02 4.14 3.27
N TYR A 39 -18.21 3.09 3.30
CA TYR A 39 -17.57 2.59 2.10
C TYR A 39 -18.59 1.87 1.20
N PRO A 40 -18.68 2.19 -0.10
CA PRO A 40 -19.64 1.56 -1.01
C PRO A 40 -19.43 0.05 -1.11
N GLY A 41 -20.49 -0.75 -0.94
CA GLY A 41 -20.42 -2.22 -0.96
C GLY A 41 -19.90 -2.86 0.34
N GLY A 42 -19.80 -2.08 1.42
CA GLY A 42 -19.63 -2.57 2.79
C GLY A 42 -18.22 -3.01 3.17
N ASP A 43 -18.13 -3.56 4.39
CA ASP A 43 -16.88 -3.82 5.11
C ASP A 43 -15.93 -4.77 4.38
N ARG A 44 -16.46 -5.82 3.72
CA ARG A 44 -15.62 -6.77 2.97
C ARG A 44 -14.98 -6.10 1.76
N ARG A 45 -15.74 -5.29 1.01
CA ARG A 45 -15.23 -4.55 -0.16
C ARG A 45 -14.21 -3.48 0.27
N TYR A 46 -14.43 -2.86 1.42
CA TYR A 46 -13.46 -1.96 2.04
C TYR A 46 -12.15 -2.67 2.40
N LEU A 47 -12.23 -3.83 3.06
CA LEU A 47 -11.06 -4.65 3.40
C LEU A 47 -10.27 -5.03 2.14
N THR A 48 -10.96 -5.49 1.09
CA THR A 48 -10.33 -5.79 -0.22
C THR A 48 -9.61 -4.58 -0.80
N ALA A 49 -10.23 -3.39 -0.75
CA ALA A 49 -9.61 -2.16 -1.24
C ALA A 49 -8.35 -1.80 -0.44
N LEU A 50 -8.35 -1.99 0.88
CA LEU A 50 -7.16 -1.79 1.72
C LEU A 50 -6.05 -2.77 1.37
N ILE A 51 -6.38 -4.05 1.19
CA ILE A 51 -5.40 -5.08 0.80
C ILE A 51 -4.78 -4.74 -0.55
N ILE A 52 -5.59 -4.39 -1.55
CA ILE A 52 -5.11 -3.99 -2.88
C ILE A 52 -4.22 -2.75 -2.80
N GLN A 53 -4.63 -1.73 -2.04
CA GLN A 53 -3.83 -0.51 -1.87
C GLN A 53 -2.48 -0.81 -1.19
N ALA A 54 -2.50 -1.58 -0.10
CA ALA A 54 -1.30 -1.89 0.67
C ALA A 54 -0.35 -2.81 -0.12
N ALA A 55 -0.87 -3.86 -0.74
CA ALA A 55 -0.09 -4.78 -1.57
C ALA A 55 0.50 -4.08 -2.79
N GLY A 56 -0.31 -3.26 -3.49
CA GLY A 56 0.14 -2.48 -4.63
C GLY A 56 1.28 -1.52 -4.31
N PHE A 57 1.31 -0.99 -3.09
CA PHE A 57 2.41 -0.13 -2.63
C PHE A 57 3.63 -0.93 -2.13
N MET A 58 3.41 -1.96 -1.31
CA MET A 58 4.48 -2.65 -0.58
C MET A 58 5.25 -3.67 -1.42
N ILE A 59 4.59 -4.38 -2.35
CA ILE A 59 5.22 -5.45 -3.15
C ILE A 59 6.32 -4.93 -4.09
N PRO A 60 6.17 -3.78 -4.78
CA PRO A 60 7.22 -3.27 -5.67
C PRO A 60 8.52 -2.86 -4.95
N ILE A 61 8.44 -2.46 -3.68
CA ILE A 61 9.60 -1.98 -2.91
C ILE A 61 10.74 -3.00 -2.88
N PRO A 62 10.56 -4.23 -2.36
CA PRO A 62 11.63 -5.23 -2.33
C PRO A 62 12.10 -5.62 -3.74
N VAL A 63 11.20 -5.64 -4.74
CA VAL A 63 11.56 -5.96 -6.13
C VAL A 63 12.54 -4.94 -6.68
N VAL A 64 12.28 -3.65 -6.46
CA VAL A 64 13.17 -2.57 -6.90
C VAL A 64 14.49 -2.59 -6.12
N LEU A 65 14.45 -2.80 -4.80
CA LEU A 65 15.68 -2.88 -4.00
C LEU A 65 16.58 -4.05 -4.41
N ILE A 66 16.00 -5.21 -4.75
CA ILE A 66 16.75 -6.34 -5.30
C ILE A 66 17.33 -5.99 -6.68
N PHE A 67 16.52 -5.37 -7.54
CA PHE A 67 16.97 -5.01 -8.89
C PHE A 67 18.10 -3.98 -8.89
N LEU A 68 18.11 -3.08 -7.91
CA LEU A 68 19.13 -2.05 -7.73
C LEU A 68 20.34 -2.54 -6.93
N LEU A 69 20.33 -3.78 -6.43
CA LEU A 69 21.41 -4.32 -5.61
C LEU A 69 22.74 -4.33 -6.39
N GLY A 70 23.75 -3.64 -5.86
CA GLY A 70 25.06 -3.53 -6.50
C GLY A 70 25.13 -2.53 -7.67
N ALA A 71 24.04 -1.80 -7.95
CA ALA A 71 24.08 -0.70 -8.90
C ALA A 71 24.92 0.47 -8.32
N PRO A 72 25.70 1.18 -9.15
CA PRO A 72 26.52 2.32 -8.73
C PRO A 72 25.65 3.58 -8.55
N ILE A 73 24.68 3.52 -7.65
CA ILE A 73 23.75 4.59 -7.32
C ILE A 73 24.05 5.15 -5.92
N TRP A 74 23.64 6.40 -5.70
CA TRP A 74 23.84 7.03 -4.40
C TRP A 74 23.00 6.33 -3.32
N PRO A 75 23.56 6.12 -2.11
CA PRO A 75 22.80 5.65 -0.95
C PRO A 75 21.54 6.52 -0.76
N MET A 76 20.44 5.92 -0.32
CA MET A 76 19.10 6.52 -0.21
C MET A 76 18.35 6.76 -1.52
N PHE A 77 19.02 6.89 -2.67
CA PHE A 77 18.32 7.07 -3.95
C PHE A 77 17.56 5.79 -4.35
N GLU A 78 18.10 4.63 -4.01
CA GLU A 78 17.42 3.33 -4.13
C GLU A 78 16.09 3.28 -3.37
N VAL A 79 16.04 3.87 -2.19
CA VAL A 79 14.82 3.94 -1.35
C VAL A 79 13.79 4.85 -2.01
N PHE A 80 14.23 6.00 -2.53
CA PHE A 80 13.34 6.91 -3.26
C PHE A 80 12.73 6.23 -4.48
N LEU A 81 13.54 5.52 -5.28
CA LEU A 81 13.06 4.77 -6.45
C LEU A 81 12.09 3.65 -6.05
N ALA A 82 12.36 2.93 -4.96
CA ALA A 82 11.48 1.88 -4.46
C ALA A 82 10.12 2.43 -4.00
N VAL A 83 10.11 3.55 -3.28
CA VAL A 83 8.87 4.24 -2.87
C VAL A 83 8.12 4.76 -4.09
N ALA A 84 8.82 5.38 -5.04
CA ALA A 84 8.22 5.87 -6.28
C ALA A 84 7.57 4.73 -7.07
N ALA A 85 8.21 3.56 -7.16
CA ALA A 85 7.64 2.38 -7.80
C ALA A 85 6.36 1.90 -7.11
N GLY A 86 6.33 1.90 -5.78
CA GLY A 86 5.11 1.61 -5.02
C GLY A 86 3.97 2.58 -5.32
N VAL A 87 4.26 3.90 -5.39
CA VAL A 87 3.26 4.91 -5.78
C VAL A 87 2.76 4.68 -7.20
N VAL A 88 3.66 4.47 -8.15
CA VAL A 88 3.32 4.23 -9.56
C VAL A 88 2.45 2.98 -9.70
N ALA A 89 2.77 1.89 -9.00
CA ALA A 89 1.97 0.68 -9.01
C ALA A 89 0.54 0.92 -8.50
N VAL A 90 0.36 1.68 -7.41
CA VAL A 90 -0.98 2.06 -6.93
C VAL A 90 -1.73 2.92 -7.95
N VAL A 91 -1.04 3.84 -8.63
CA VAL A 91 -1.63 4.65 -9.71
C VAL A 91 -2.10 3.75 -10.86
N ILE A 92 -1.28 2.80 -11.29
CA ILE A 92 -1.65 1.82 -12.33
C ILE A 92 -2.88 1.02 -11.89
N LEU A 93 -2.88 0.47 -10.68
CA LEU A 93 -4.04 -0.25 -10.11
C LEU A 93 -5.31 0.61 -10.09
N ARG A 94 -5.17 1.93 -9.93
CA ARG A 94 -6.31 2.86 -9.96
C ARG A 94 -6.90 3.06 -11.37
N MET A 95 -6.14 2.75 -12.41
CA MET A 95 -6.58 2.83 -13.81
C MET A 95 -7.21 1.53 -14.31
N LEU A 96 -6.92 0.39 -13.67
CA LEU A 96 -7.49 -0.90 -14.06
C LEU A 96 -8.99 -1.01 -13.75
N PRO A 97 -9.76 -1.76 -14.56
CA PRO A 97 -11.22 -1.85 -14.41
C PRO A 97 -11.66 -2.56 -13.12
N VAL A 98 -10.87 -3.49 -12.61
CA VAL A 98 -11.22 -4.30 -11.42
C VAL A 98 -10.84 -3.56 -10.14
N THR A 99 -9.60 -3.09 -10.04
CA THR A 99 -9.06 -2.46 -8.82
C THR A 99 -9.34 -0.95 -8.77
N GLY A 100 -9.50 -0.31 -9.92
CA GLY A 100 -9.72 1.14 -10.04
C GLY A 100 -10.95 1.65 -9.29
N PRO A 101 -12.15 1.06 -9.48
CA PRO A 101 -13.34 1.47 -8.74
C PRO A 101 -13.15 1.40 -7.22
N LEU A 102 -12.51 0.34 -6.72
CA LEU A 102 -12.22 0.17 -5.30
C LEU A 102 -11.32 1.30 -4.76
N LEU A 103 -10.21 1.58 -5.44
CA LEU A 103 -9.27 2.60 -4.98
C LEU A 103 -9.82 4.02 -5.12
N ARG A 104 -10.66 4.28 -6.13
CA ARG A 104 -11.35 5.55 -6.31
C ARG A 104 -12.41 5.78 -5.24
N ASP A 105 -13.21 4.77 -4.93
CA ASP A 105 -14.19 4.81 -3.84
C ASP A 105 -13.49 5.08 -2.51
N LEU A 106 -12.35 4.42 -2.26
CA LEU A 106 -11.54 4.63 -1.05
C LEU A 106 -11.04 6.06 -0.92
N ALA A 107 -10.49 6.63 -2.01
CA ALA A 107 -10.05 8.01 -2.04
C ALA A 107 -11.22 8.98 -1.84
N ARG A 108 -12.36 8.74 -2.49
CA ARG A 108 -13.56 9.58 -2.39
C ARG A 108 -14.12 9.59 -0.98
N THR A 109 -14.33 8.44 -0.35
CA THR A 109 -14.87 8.35 1.02
C THR A 109 -13.94 9.03 2.03
N ARG A 110 -12.62 8.86 1.90
CA ARG A 110 -11.64 9.55 2.75
C ARG A 110 -11.67 11.06 2.57
N LEU A 111 -11.78 11.54 1.33
CA LEU A 111 -11.86 12.96 1.02
C LEU A 111 -13.15 13.59 1.55
N GLN A 112 -14.30 12.94 1.33
CA GLN A 112 -15.59 13.40 1.87
C GLN A 112 -15.55 13.55 3.39
N LEU A 113 -15.03 12.54 4.10
CA LEU A 113 -14.88 12.59 5.55
C LEU A 113 -13.86 13.63 6.03
N ALA A 114 -12.84 13.93 5.22
CA ALA A 114 -11.89 15.00 5.53
C ALA A 114 -12.55 16.38 5.34
N LEU A 115 -13.31 16.57 4.26
CA LEU A 115 -14.07 17.79 3.98
C LEU A 115 -15.12 18.04 5.06
N GLU A 116 -15.85 17.02 5.51
CA GLU A 116 -16.81 17.13 6.63
C GLU A 116 -16.15 17.56 7.94
N ARG A 117 -14.89 17.19 8.17
CA ARG A 117 -14.13 17.62 9.36
C ARG A 117 -13.66 19.07 9.25
N MET A 118 -13.38 19.54 8.04
CA MET A 118 -12.88 20.90 7.79
C MET A 118 -14.02 21.92 7.69
N GLY A 119 -15.15 21.54 7.08
CA GLY A 119 -16.35 22.37 6.98
C GLY A 119 -17.33 22.18 8.14
N GLY A 120 -16.82 21.96 9.36
CA GLY A 120 -17.58 21.47 10.51
C GLY A 120 -18.92 22.17 10.73
N ALA A 121 -19.93 21.35 11.04
CA ALA A 121 -21.14 21.68 11.80
C ALA A 121 -21.67 23.12 11.61
N SER A 122 -22.50 23.31 10.59
CA SER A 122 -23.70 24.15 10.73
C SER A 122 -24.87 23.27 11.12
#